data_AF-A0A670J7D9-F1
#
_entry.id   AF-A0A670J7D9-F1
#
_cell.length_a   1.000
_cell.length_b   1.000
_cell.length_c   1.000
_cell.angle_alpha   90.00
_cell.angle_beta   90.00
_cell.angle_gamma   90.00
#
_symmetry.space_group_name_H-M   'P 1'
#
loop_
_entity.id
_entity.type
_entity.pdbx_description
1 polymer ?
#
loop_
_entity_poly.entity_id
_entity_poly.type
_entity_poly.pdbx_seq_one_letter_code
_entity_poly.pdbx_strand_id
1 'polypeptide(L)'
;MPASQGFSCLNWCYSNAQWNLNWCELAVFYLFNTSEVLYHSLSERDLQIAHWKQETEALKKSYSLTTGLVTSLQKDITSKDHNIQQLKTEVEKFRRESREKDNQLAQVSDLCLCFLHTKKNPWDKGWCDFLQLILPTSLWCLQQISELELQVKRYKEDINKFRTEHGMLTNKLAEKTKLLQKQPRILCGEMSLHCCFKIRMTHTHVCVGLLLLSLFSCQDFLGTSYCSSSLRKEICNLQNLCLTPPALGVQTSTAGVLCSLLGWVDAVECLLRDVGLDVSGSEKGSLFQPCVF
;
A
#
# COMPACT_ATOMS: atom_id res chain seq x y z
N MET A 1 43.53 -23.74 -124.84
CA MET A 1 42.64 -23.21 -123.78
C MET A 1 43.06 -23.79 -122.44
N PRO A 2 43.58 -23.00 -121.48
CA PRO A 2 43.86 -23.52 -120.14
C PRO A 2 42.76 -23.10 -119.17
N ALA A 3 42.04 -24.09 -118.63
CA ALA A 3 40.96 -23.93 -117.64
C ALA A 3 41.46 -23.89 -116.17
N SER A 4 42.76 -23.65 -115.92
CA SER A 4 43.37 -23.85 -114.60
C SER A 4 43.58 -22.58 -113.78
N GLN A 5 43.40 -21.38 -114.33
CA GLN A 5 43.63 -20.11 -113.60
C GLN A 5 42.41 -19.61 -112.81
N GLY A 6 41.20 -20.11 -113.10
CA GLY A 6 39.98 -19.72 -112.36
C GLY A 6 39.82 -20.36 -110.99
N PHE A 7 40.42 -21.54 -110.77
CA PHE A 7 40.27 -22.31 -109.52
C PHE A 7 41.07 -21.74 -108.34
N SER A 8 42.18 -21.05 -108.57
CA SER A 8 43.02 -20.48 -107.51
C SER A 8 42.42 -19.22 -106.87
N CYS A 9 41.81 -18.33 -107.67
CA CYS A 9 41.13 -17.13 -107.16
C CYS A 9 39.88 -17.46 -106.34
N LEU A 10 39.07 -18.42 -106.81
CA LEU A 10 37.88 -18.86 -106.08
C LEU A 10 38.23 -19.49 -104.74
N ASN A 11 39.29 -20.31 -104.67
CA ASN A 11 39.72 -20.96 -103.43
C ASN A 11 40.32 -19.96 -102.42
N TRP A 12 40.99 -18.91 -102.90
CA TRP A 12 41.49 -17.81 -102.06
C TRP A 12 40.35 -16.93 -101.53
N CYS A 13 39.40 -16.54 -102.38
CA CYS A 13 38.20 -15.81 -101.95
C CYS A 13 37.33 -16.62 -100.98
N TYR A 14 37.16 -17.92 -101.23
CA TYR A 14 36.40 -18.81 -100.36
C TYR A 14 37.09 -18.98 -99.00
N SER A 15 38.40 -19.21 -98.98
CA SER A 15 39.16 -19.26 -97.73
C SER A 15 39.08 -17.93 -96.98
N ASN A 16 39.25 -16.79 -97.66
CA ASN A 16 39.19 -15.47 -97.03
C ASN A 16 37.79 -15.12 -96.50
N ALA A 17 36.72 -15.55 -97.19
CA ALA A 17 35.35 -15.45 -96.72
C ALA A 17 35.09 -16.37 -95.51
N GLN A 18 35.61 -17.61 -95.54
CA GLN A 18 35.52 -18.56 -94.43
C GLN A 18 36.24 -18.04 -93.18
N TRP A 19 37.44 -17.44 -93.34
CA TRP A 19 38.18 -16.79 -92.26
C TRP A 19 37.37 -15.63 -91.67
N ASN A 20 36.79 -14.75 -92.50
CA ASN A 20 35.94 -13.65 -92.02
C ASN A 20 34.70 -14.16 -91.27
N LEU A 21 34.02 -15.21 -91.76
CA LEU A 21 32.88 -15.82 -91.07
C LEU A 21 33.29 -16.38 -89.70
N ASN A 22 34.41 -17.09 -89.61
CA ASN A 22 34.92 -17.64 -88.34
C ASN A 22 35.26 -16.54 -87.33
N TRP A 23 35.87 -15.43 -87.79
CA TRP A 23 36.14 -14.26 -86.94
C TRP A 23 34.85 -13.58 -86.46
N CYS A 24 33.84 -13.47 -87.33
CA CYS A 24 32.53 -12.96 -86.95
C CYS A 24 31.84 -13.86 -85.93
N GLU A 25 31.87 -15.19 -86.10
CA GLU A 25 31.27 -16.13 -85.13
C GLU A 25 31.97 -16.09 -83.76
N LEU A 26 33.31 -16.06 -83.74
CA LEU A 26 34.09 -15.87 -82.51
C LEU A 26 33.78 -14.53 -81.84
N ALA A 27 33.68 -13.46 -82.62
CA ALA A 27 33.33 -12.14 -82.09
C ALA A 27 31.91 -12.12 -81.50
N VAL A 28 30.93 -12.73 -82.19
CA VAL A 28 29.54 -12.84 -81.70
C VAL A 28 29.48 -13.68 -80.43
N PHE A 29 30.17 -14.83 -80.38
CA PHE A 29 30.22 -15.68 -79.19
C PHE A 29 30.89 -14.97 -78.00
N TYR A 30 31.98 -14.23 -78.25
CA TYR A 30 32.65 -13.46 -77.21
C TYR A 30 31.80 -12.29 -76.72
N LEU A 31 31.13 -11.56 -77.62
CA LEU A 31 30.22 -10.48 -77.28
C LEU A 31 29.00 -10.99 -76.49
N PHE A 32 28.48 -12.16 -76.86
CA PHE A 32 27.35 -12.79 -76.17
C PHE A 32 27.74 -13.17 -74.73
N ASN A 33 28.83 -13.93 -74.53
CA ASN A 33 29.28 -14.33 -73.19
C ASN A 33 29.67 -13.14 -72.31
N THR A 34 30.34 -12.14 -72.87
CA THR A 34 30.68 -10.92 -72.10
C THR A 34 29.43 -10.13 -71.72
N SER A 35 28.41 -10.07 -72.57
CA SER A 35 27.15 -9.41 -72.23
C SER A 35 26.39 -10.15 -71.14
N GLU A 36 26.38 -11.49 -71.13
CA GLU A 36 25.75 -12.31 -70.09
C GLU A 36 26.39 -12.09 -68.71
N VAL A 37 27.73 -12.10 -68.63
CA VAL A 37 28.47 -11.82 -67.37
C VAL A 37 28.19 -10.41 -66.86
N LEU A 38 28.12 -9.42 -67.76
CA LEU A 38 27.78 -8.04 -67.40
C LEU A 38 26.34 -7.93 -66.89
N TYR A 39 25.38 -8.61 -67.52
CA TYR A 39 23.98 -8.62 -67.07
C TYR A 39 23.83 -9.24 -65.67
N HIS A 40 24.48 -10.37 -65.41
CA HIS A 40 24.48 -10.98 -64.08
C HIS A 40 25.09 -10.04 -63.03
N SER A 41 26.23 -9.43 -63.34
CA SER A 41 26.90 -8.48 -62.45
C SER A 41 26.04 -7.24 -62.18
N LEU A 42 25.34 -6.72 -63.20
CA LEU A 42 24.45 -5.58 -63.07
C LEU A 42 23.22 -5.93 -62.21
N SER A 43 22.61 -7.09 -62.46
CA SER A 43 21.46 -7.58 -61.69
C SER A 43 21.80 -7.79 -60.22
N GLU A 44 23.00 -8.31 -59.91
CA GLU A 44 23.46 -8.48 -58.54
C GLU A 44 23.64 -7.12 -57.84
N ARG A 45 24.22 -6.14 -58.55
CA ARG A 45 24.33 -4.76 -58.06
C ARG A 45 22.97 -4.12 -57.81
N ASP A 46 22.00 -4.32 -58.71
CA ASP A 46 20.64 -3.83 -58.54
C ASP A 46 19.95 -4.43 -57.31
N LEU A 47 20.16 -5.73 -57.06
CA LEU A 47 19.66 -6.40 -55.85
C LEU A 47 20.28 -5.81 -54.58
N GLN A 48 21.60 -5.56 -54.58
CA GLN A 48 22.28 -4.92 -53.46
C GLN A 48 21.75 -3.49 -53.23
N ILE A 49 21.52 -2.72 -54.29
CA ILE A 49 20.93 -1.37 -54.19
C ILE A 49 19.53 -1.44 -53.58
N ALA A 50 18.70 -2.40 -54.00
CA ALA A 50 17.37 -2.60 -53.43
C ALA A 50 17.44 -2.96 -51.93
N HIS A 51 18.33 -3.87 -51.56
CA HIS A 51 18.57 -4.27 -50.17
C HIS A 51 18.97 -3.06 -49.31
N TRP A 52 20.00 -2.32 -49.70
CA TRP A 52 20.47 -1.15 -48.95
C TRP A 52 19.41 -0.04 -48.85
N LYS A 53 18.59 0.15 -49.89
CA LYS A 53 17.44 1.08 -49.84
C LYS A 53 16.41 0.65 -48.79
N GLN A 54 16.06 -0.63 -48.76
CA GLN A 54 15.14 -1.16 -47.77
C GLN A 54 15.69 -1.01 -46.34
N GLU A 55 16.96 -1.36 -46.14
CA GLU A 55 17.61 -1.27 -44.83
C GLU A 55 17.73 0.18 -44.35
N THR A 56 18.03 1.12 -45.25
CA THR A 56 18.03 2.56 -44.94
C THR A 56 16.65 3.04 -44.47
N GLU A 57 15.58 2.61 -45.13
CA GLU A 57 14.22 3.02 -44.76
C GLU A 57 13.76 2.36 -43.45
N ALA A 58 14.18 1.12 -43.18
CA ALA A 58 13.98 0.47 -41.89
C ALA A 58 14.70 1.24 -40.77
N LEU A 59 15.97 1.61 -40.99
CA LEU A 59 16.78 2.37 -40.04
C LEU A 59 16.15 3.74 -39.74
N LYS A 60 15.62 4.41 -40.77
CA LYS A 60 14.95 5.72 -40.65
C LYS A 60 13.70 5.64 -39.77
N LYS A 61 12.91 4.57 -39.91
CA LYS A 61 11.74 4.31 -39.05
C LYS A 61 12.14 4.01 -37.61
N SER A 62 13.17 3.18 -37.38
CA SER A 62 13.65 2.94 -36.03
C SER A 62 14.24 4.19 -35.38
N TYR A 63 14.93 5.02 -36.14
CA TYR A 63 15.49 6.28 -35.67
C TYR A 63 14.40 7.27 -35.25
N SER A 64 13.33 7.41 -36.05
CA SER A 64 12.22 8.30 -35.71
C SER A 64 11.48 7.84 -34.45
N LEU A 65 11.25 6.53 -34.29
CA LEU A 65 10.68 5.94 -33.07
C LEU A 65 11.55 6.19 -31.85
N THR A 66 12.86 5.92 -31.97
CA THR A 66 13.82 6.12 -30.87
C THR A 66 13.87 7.59 -30.45
N THR A 67 13.89 8.51 -31.42
CA THR A 67 13.88 9.96 -31.15
C THR A 67 12.59 10.40 -30.46
N GLY A 68 11.43 9.86 -30.88
CA GLY A 68 10.14 10.08 -30.22
C GLY A 68 10.13 9.60 -28.76
N LEU A 69 10.70 8.42 -28.48
CA LEU A 69 10.82 7.91 -27.12
C LEU A 69 11.77 8.76 -26.26
N VAL A 70 12.93 9.15 -26.80
CA VAL A 70 13.89 10.00 -26.10
C VAL A 70 13.24 11.34 -25.72
N THR A 71 12.50 11.97 -26.64
CA THR A 71 11.81 13.24 -26.35
C THR A 71 10.69 13.08 -25.32
N SER A 72 9.93 11.99 -25.37
CA SER A 72 8.90 11.69 -24.35
C SER A 72 9.51 11.45 -22.97
N LEU A 73 10.59 10.66 -22.89
CA LEU A 73 11.30 10.41 -21.64
C LEU A 73 11.95 11.67 -21.09
N GLN A 74 12.51 12.52 -21.96
CA GLN A 74 13.07 13.81 -21.55
C GLN A 74 12.00 14.69 -20.89
N LYS A 75 10.78 14.71 -21.43
CA LYS A 75 9.65 15.45 -20.85
C LYS A 75 9.18 14.86 -19.50
N ASP A 76 9.16 13.54 -19.38
CA ASP A 76 8.82 12.89 -18.10
C ASP A 76 9.88 13.16 -17.02
N ILE A 77 11.16 13.11 -17.39
CA ILE A 77 12.28 13.45 -16.49
C ILE A 77 12.16 14.88 -15.98
N THR A 78 11.91 15.87 -16.87
CA THR A 78 11.77 17.27 -16.43
C THR A 78 10.53 17.49 -15.56
N SER A 79 9.42 16.82 -15.86
CA SER A 79 8.22 16.87 -15.01
C SER A 79 8.47 16.26 -13.63
N LYS A 80 9.14 15.10 -13.57
CA LYS A 80 9.50 14.45 -12.30
C LYS A 80 10.49 15.28 -11.49
N ASP A 81 11.44 15.93 -12.16
CA ASP A 81 12.40 16.81 -11.49
C ASP A 81 11.69 18.00 -10.82
N HIS A 82 10.69 18.59 -11.49
CA HIS A 82 9.85 19.62 -10.89
C HIS A 82 9.09 19.11 -9.64
N ASN A 83 8.50 17.92 -9.70
CA ASN A 83 7.82 17.31 -8.55
C ASN A 83 8.78 17.04 -7.39
N ILE A 84 10.00 16.58 -7.67
CA ILE A 84 11.04 16.36 -6.66
C ILE A 84 11.39 17.69 -5.98
N GLN A 85 11.56 18.78 -6.74
CA GLN A 85 11.84 20.09 -6.16
C GLN A 85 10.70 20.57 -5.28
N GLN A 86 9.44 20.39 -5.70
CA GLN A 86 8.28 20.74 -4.87
C GLN A 86 8.29 19.94 -3.55
N LEU A 87 8.39 18.61 -3.62
CA LEU A 87 8.42 17.75 -2.43
C LEU A 87 9.58 18.12 -1.49
N LYS A 88 10.75 18.49 -2.04
CA LYS A 88 11.88 18.97 -1.24
C LYS A 88 11.52 20.23 -0.43
N THR A 89 10.79 21.16 -1.02
CA THR A 89 10.34 22.37 -0.30
C THR A 89 9.31 22.05 0.79
N GLU A 90 8.38 21.11 0.52
CA GLU A 90 7.39 20.66 1.50
C GLU A 90 8.05 19.95 2.68
N VAL A 91 9.03 19.08 2.43
CA VAL A 91 9.84 18.41 3.47
C VAL A 91 10.55 19.44 4.35
N GLU A 92 11.17 20.47 3.75
CA GLU A 92 11.83 21.54 4.53
C GLU A 92 10.85 22.40 5.33
N LYS A 93 9.62 22.58 4.85
CA LYS A 93 8.55 23.23 5.62
C LYS A 93 8.17 22.38 6.84
N PHE A 94 7.84 21.10 6.65
CA PHE A 94 7.49 20.20 7.75
C PHE A 94 8.64 20.06 8.76
N ARG A 95 9.89 20.03 8.30
CA ARG A 95 11.07 19.99 9.18
C ARG A 95 11.17 21.21 10.09
N ARG A 96 10.76 22.41 9.62
CA ARG A 96 10.71 23.61 10.46
C ARG A 96 9.57 23.54 11.48
N GLU A 97 8.40 23.08 11.07
CA GLU A 97 7.25 22.91 11.98
C GLU A 97 7.53 21.88 13.08
N SER A 98 8.21 20.77 12.75
CA SER A 98 8.64 19.77 13.74
C SER A 98 9.57 20.39 14.78
N ARG A 99 10.60 21.13 14.34
CA ARG A 99 11.52 21.80 15.26
C ARG A 99 10.82 22.81 16.17
N GLU A 100 9.84 23.54 15.65
CA GLU A 100 9.09 24.49 16.47
C GLU A 100 8.30 23.78 17.57
N LYS A 101 7.66 22.64 17.25
CA LYS A 101 6.98 21.81 18.24
C LYS A 101 7.95 21.22 19.27
N ASP A 102 9.13 20.77 18.83
CA ASP A 102 10.18 20.28 19.74
C ASP A 102 10.65 21.38 20.70
N ASN A 103 10.81 22.62 20.20
CA ASN A 103 11.16 23.77 21.03
C ASN A 103 10.06 24.10 22.05
N GLN A 104 8.79 24.07 21.63
CA GLN A 104 7.65 24.26 22.53
C GLN A 104 7.59 23.17 23.60
N LEU A 105 7.82 21.91 23.22
CA LEU A 105 7.89 20.79 24.15
C LEU A 105 9.03 20.95 25.16
N ALA A 106 10.20 21.39 24.71
CA ALA A 106 11.34 21.66 25.59
C ALA A 106 11.00 22.76 26.61
N GLN A 107 10.37 23.86 26.18
CA GLN A 107 9.95 24.93 27.09
C GLN A 107 8.93 24.45 28.13
N VAL A 108 7.95 23.64 27.73
CA VAL A 108 6.97 23.05 28.65
C VAL A 108 7.66 22.09 29.63
N SER A 109 8.60 21.28 29.15
CA SER A 109 9.41 20.38 29.99
C SER A 109 10.22 21.16 31.02
N ASP A 110 10.88 22.25 30.62
CA ASP A 110 11.65 23.11 31.51
C ASP A 110 10.74 23.81 32.53
N LEU A 111 9.56 24.26 32.12
CA LEU A 111 8.56 24.86 33.01
C LEU A 111 8.07 23.84 34.05
N CYS A 112 7.82 22.60 33.62
CA CYS A 112 7.43 21.50 34.49
C CYS A 112 8.53 21.17 35.50
N LEU A 113 9.79 21.10 35.06
CA LEU A 113 10.96 20.91 35.93
C LEU A 113 11.14 22.08 36.91
N CYS A 114 10.97 23.33 36.45
CA CYS A 114 11.03 24.51 37.30
C CYS A 114 9.93 24.50 38.36
N PHE A 115 8.71 24.10 38.01
CA PHE A 115 7.61 23.95 38.95
C PHE A 115 7.91 22.87 40.00
N LEU A 116 8.46 21.73 39.58
CA LEU A 116 8.90 20.65 40.47
C LEU A 116 10.02 21.11 41.42
N HIS A 117 10.96 21.94 40.94
CA HIS A 117 12.07 22.45 41.76
C HIS A 117 11.67 23.59 42.70
N THR A 118 10.78 24.49 42.28
CA THR A 118 10.33 25.65 43.08
C THR A 118 9.39 25.27 44.21
N LYS A 119 8.65 24.15 44.09
CA LYS A 119 7.78 23.60 45.15
C LYS A 119 8.44 22.51 46.00
N LYS A 120 9.76 22.53 46.16
CA LYS A 120 10.50 21.58 47.00
C LYS A 120 10.21 21.70 48.52
N ASN A 121 9.42 22.68 48.97
CA ASN A 121 8.95 22.79 50.37
C ASN A 121 7.51 23.37 50.41
N PRO A 122 6.45 22.56 50.25
CA PRO A 122 5.58 22.14 51.36
C PRO A 122 4.84 20.77 51.17
N TRP A 123 5.37 19.85 50.35
CA TRP A 123 4.66 18.63 49.90
C TRP A 123 5.30 17.29 50.32
N ASP A 124 6.15 17.30 51.35
CA ASP A 124 7.04 16.19 51.75
C ASP A 124 6.37 14.95 52.37
N LYS A 125 5.04 14.81 52.29
CA LYS A 125 4.35 13.62 52.79
C LYS A 125 3.27 13.10 51.84
N GLY A 126 2.43 14.01 51.35
CA GLY A 126 1.35 13.64 50.42
C GLY A 126 1.82 13.09 49.08
N TRP A 127 2.95 13.58 48.54
CA TRP A 127 3.45 13.11 47.23
C TRP A 127 4.21 11.79 47.32
N CYS A 128 4.90 11.51 48.43
CA CYS A 128 5.49 10.20 48.68
C CYS A 128 4.41 9.13 48.90
N ASP A 129 3.34 9.47 49.63
CA ASP A 129 2.18 8.59 49.80
C ASP A 129 1.40 8.40 48.48
N PHE A 130 1.30 9.44 47.64
CA PHE A 130 0.68 9.39 46.31
C PHE A 130 1.51 8.58 45.30
N LEU A 131 2.83 8.73 45.29
CA LEU A 131 3.74 7.87 44.51
C LEU A 131 3.70 6.42 45.01
N GLN A 132 3.62 6.17 46.33
CA GLN A 132 3.45 4.81 46.86
C GLN A 132 2.10 4.17 46.52
N LEU A 133 1.05 4.96 46.26
CA LEU A 133 -0.27 4.45 45.84
C LEU A 133 -0.37 4.25 44.32
N ILE A 134 0.23 5.15 43.53
CA ILE A 134 0.18 5.11 42.07
C ILE A 134 1.17 4.13 41.48
N LEU A 135 2.40 4.04 42.00
CA LEU A 135 3.42 3.16 41.41
C LEU A 135 3.01 1.68 41.40
N PRO A 136 2.39 1.11 42.45
CA PRO A 136 1.89 -0.27 42.41
C PRO A 136 0.68 -0.42 41.49
N THR A 137 -0.21 0.58 41.43
CA THR A 137 -1.40 0.55 40.59
C THR A 137 -1.02 0.67 39.11
N SER A 138 -0.06 1.53 38.76
CA SER A 138 0.45 1.68 37.41
C SER A 138 1.26 0.47 36.96
N LEU A 139 2.08 -0.10 37.85
CA LEU A 139 2.80 -1.36 37.57
C LEU A 139 1.84 -2.54 37.41
N TRP A 140 0.79 -2.61 38.23
CA TRP A 140 -0.27 -3.61 38.11
C TRP A 140 -1.04 -3.45 36.80
N CYS A 141 -1.42 -2.22 36.43
CA CYS A 141 -2.06 -1.94 35.14
C CYS A 141 -1.17 -2.36 33.96
N LEU A 142 0.13 -2.04 33.98
CA LEU A 142 1.07 -2.46 32.94
C LEU A 142 1.20 -4.00 32.87
N GLN A 143 1.22 -4.68 34.02
CA GLN A 143 1.26 -6.13 34.07
C GLN A 143 -0.06 -6.75 33.54
N GLN A 144 -1.21 -6.18 33.88
CA GLN A 144 -2.51 -6.62 33.35
C GLN A 144 -2.63 -6.39 31.85
N ILE A 145 -2.13 -5.26 31.34
CA ILE A 145 -2.08 -4.99 29.90
C ILE A 145 -1.23 -6.05 29.19
N SER A 146 -0.05 -6.38 29.72
CA SER A 146 0.82 -7.41 29.12
C SER A 146 0.19 -8.81 29.11
N GLU A 147 -0.57 -9.19 30.14
CA GLU A 147 -1.28 -10.47 30.18
C GLU A 147 -2.47 -10.49 29.20
N LEU A 148 -3.21 -9.39 29.09
CA LEU A 148 -4.29 -9.26 28.12
C LEU A 148 -3.77 -9.31 26.68
N GLU A 149 -2.64 -8.67 26.39
CA GLU A 149 -1.98 -8.76 25.09
C GLU A 149 -1.59 -10.20 24.74
N LEU A 150 -1.09 -10.97 25.72
CA LEU A 150 -0.76 -12.37 25.53
C LEU A 150 -2.01 -13.22 25.29
N GLN A 151 -3.10 -12.96 26.01
CA GLN A 151 -4.39 -13.63 25.80
C GLN A 151 -4.96 -13.35 24.41
N VAL A 152 -4.92 -12.10 23.96
CA VAL A 152 -5.33 -11.72 22.60
C VAL A 152 -4.50 -12.46 21.56
N LYS A 153 -3.20 -12.62 21.78
CA LYS A 153 -2.32 -13.37 20.89
C LYS A 153 -2.69 -14.85 20.81
N ARG A 154 -2.96 -15.50 21.97
CA ARG A 154 -3.44 -16.89 22.02
C ARG A 154 -4.78 -17.05 21.30
N TYR A 155 -5.75 -16.19 21.59
CA TYR A 155 -7.06 -16.24 20.93
C TYR A 155 -6.96 -16.00 19.42
N LYS A 156 -6.04 -15.15 18.97
CA LYS A 156 -5.79 -14.92 17.54
C LYS A 156 -5.22 -16.18 16.86
N GLU A 157 -4.31 -16.88 17.52
CA GLU A 157 -3.76 -18.15 17.04
C GLU A 157 -4.82 -19.24 16.98
N ASP A 158 -5.66 -19.36 18.01
CA ASP A 158 -6.79 -20.30 18.04
C ASP A 158 -7.82 -19.98 16.95
N ILE A 159 -8.18 -18.71 16.75
CA ILE A 159 -9.08 -18.29 15.66
C ILE A 159 -8.48 -18.63 14.30
N ASN A 160 -7.18 -18.45 14.10
CA ASN A 160 -6.51 -18.83 12.86
C ASN A 160 -6.50 -20.35 12.67
N LYS A 161 -6.24 -21.12 13.72
CA LYS A 161 -6.33 -22.58 13.70
C LYS A 161 -7.74 -23.03 13.33
N PHE A 162 -8.76 -22.53 14.02
CA PHE A 162 -10.17 -22.81 13.67
C PHE A 162 -10.52 -22.35 12.25
N ARG A 163 -9.98 -21.23 11.77
CA ARG A 163 -10.18 -20.77 10.39
C ARG A 163 -9.58 -21.75 9.37
N THR A 164 -8.38 -22.27 9.64
CA THR A 164 -7.75 -23.27 8.77
C THR A 164 -8.49 -24.62 8.82
N GLU A 165 -8.91 -25.06 10.01
CA GLU A 165 -9.72 -26.26 10.20
C GLU A 165 -11.09 -26.14 9.51
N HIS A 166 -11.76 -25.00 9.70
CA HIS A 166 -13.01 -24.68 9.00
C HIS A 166 -12.78 -24.64 7.49
N GLY A 167 -11.68 -24.06 7.01
CA GLY A 167 -11.28 -24.09 5.59
C GLY A 167 -11.13 -25.50 5.02
N MET A 168 -10.46 -26.39 5.76
CA MET A 168 -10.31 -27.80 5.39
C MET A 168 -11.66 -28.54 5.39
N LEU A 169 -12.51 -28.29 6.40
CA LEU A 169 -13.85 -28.85 6.48
C LEU A 169 -14.78 -28.32 5.37
N THR A 170 -14.69 -27.03 5.03
CA THR A 170 -15.45 -26.45 3.91
C THR A 170 -15.01 -26.99 2.56
N ASN A 171 -13.72 -27.27 2.38
CA ASN A 171 -13.21 -27.90 1.16
C ASN A 171 -13.68 -29.36 1.06
N LYS A 172 -13.59 -30.12 2.16
CA LYS A 172 -14.16 -31.48 2.25
C LYS A 172 -15.67 -31.48 2.03
N LEU A 173 -16.38 -30.48 2.55
CA LEU A 173 -17.82 -30.32 2.35
C LEU A 173 -18.11 -29.97 0.89
N ALA A 174 -17.35 -29.09 0.24
CA ALA A 174 -17.50 -28.75 -1.17
C ALA A 174 -17.25 -29.97 -2.08
N GLU A 175 -16.26 -30.81 -1.78
CA GLU A 175 -16.06 -32.11 -2.43
C GLU A 175 -17.22 -33.07 -2.16
N LYS A 176 -17.70 -33.15 -0.91
CA LYS A 176 -18.85 -33.98 -0.55
C LYS A 176 -20.15 -33.47 -1.18
N THR A 177 -20.31 -32.17 -1.42
CA THR A 177 -21.47 -31.57 -2.12
C THR A 177 -21.40 -31.86 -3.62
N LYS A 178 -20.21 -31.90 -4.23
CA LYS A 178 -20.02 -32.44 -5.59
C LYS A 178 -20.39 -33.93 -5.67
N LEU A 179 -20.16 -34.69 -4.60
CA LEU A 179 -20.55 -36.10 -4.50
C LEU A 179 -22.05 -36.29 -4.15
N LEU A 180 -22.65 -35.38 -3.38
CA LEU A 180 -24.04 -35.40 -2.91
C LEU A 180 -25.02 -34.73 -3.89
N GLN A 181 -24.55 -33.99 -4.90
CA GLN A 181 -25.39 -33.61 -6.06
C GLN A 181 -25.94 -34.85 -6.80
N LYS A 182 -25.46 -36.05 -6.48
CA LYS A 182 -25.98 -37.34 -6.97
C LYS A 182 -27.05 -38.01 -6.09
N GLN A 183 -27.40 -37.50 -4.90
CA GLN A 183 -28.41 -38.10 -4.02
C GLN A 183 -28.94 -37.09 -2.98
N PRO A 184 -30.26 -36.75 -2.96
CA PRO A 184 -30.83 -35.99 -1.85
C PRO A 184 -31.69 -36.88 -0.94
N ARG A 185 -31.34 -37.00 0.35
CA ARG A 185 -32.34 -37.17 1.43
C ARG A 185 -31.91 -36.51 2.76
N ILE A 186 -32.75 -35.55 3.14
CA ILE A 186 -33.46 -35.35 4.43
C ILE A 186 -32.72 -35.69 5.72
N LEU A 187 -32.60 -34.68 6.61
CA LEU A 187 -32.73 -34.89 8.04
C LEU A 187 -33.43 -33.68 8.70
N CYS A 188 -34.66 -33.93 9.14
CA CYS A 188 -35.42 -33.12 10.09
C CYS A 188 -35.16 -33.74 11.48
N GLY A 189 -34.68 -32.94 12.44
CA GLY A 189 -34.41 -33.42 13.80
C GLY A 189 -33.68 -32.45 14.74
N GLU A 190 -33.11 -31.35 14.25
CA GLU A 190 -32.28 -30.44 15.09
C GLU A 190 -32.99 -29.15 15.55
N MET A 191 -34.25 -28.93 15.18
CA MET A 191 -34.93 -27.64 15.35
C MET A 191 -35.29 -27.26 16.80
N SER A 192 -35.19 -28.17 17.77
CA SER A 192 -35.58 -27.89 19.16
C SER A 192 -34.41 -27.43 20.05
N LEU A 193 -33.25 -28.09 19.99
CA LEU A 193 -32.04 -27.68 20.74
C LEU A 193 -31.37 -26.44 20.13
N HIS A 194 -31.43 -26.31 18.80
CA HIS A 194 -30.90 -25.15 18.09
C HIS A 194 -31.64 -23.86 18.46
N CYS A 195 -32.95 -23.89 18.72
CA CYS A 195 -33.69 -22.70 19.18
C CYS A 195 -33.29 -22.26 20.60
N CYS A 196 -33.13 -23.19 21.54
CA CYS A 196 -32.73 -22.83 22.91
C CYS A 196 -31.25 -22.38 23.00
N PHE A 197 -30.34 -22.98 22.23
CA PHE A 197 -28.95 -22.55 22.14
C PHE A 197 -28.83 -21.18 21.46
N LYS A 198 -29.64 -20.93 20.42
CA LYS A 198 -29.67 -19.65 19.69
C LYS A 198 -30.25 -18.51 20.52
N ILE A 199 -31.30 -18.75 21.31
CA ILE A 199 -31.87 -17.75 22.24
C ILE A 199 -30.88 -17.38 23.36
N ARG A 200 -30.16 -18.37 23.92
CA ARG A 200 -29.12 -18.12 24.94
C ARG A 200 -27.91 -17.39 24.36
N MET A 201 -27.48 -17.73 23.15
CA MET A 201 -26.42 -17.03 22.42
C MET A 201 -26.82 -15.61 22.00
N THR A 202 -28.06 -15.38 21.58
CA THR A 202 -28.54 -14.03 21.20
C THR A 202 -28.62 -13.09 22.40
N HIS A 203 -29.06 -13.57 23.58
CA HIS A 203 -29.13 -12.74 24.77
C HIS A 203 -27.74 -12.32 25.28
N THR A 204 -26.76 -13.23 25.26
CA THR A 204 -25.36 -12.92 25.61
C THR A 204 -24.68 -12.02 24.57
N HIS A 205 -24.97 -12.21 23.27
CA HIS A 205 -24.40 -11.38 22.19
C HIS A 205 -24.99 -9.95 22.19
N VAL A 206 -26.25 -9.79 22.61
CA VAL A 206 -26.88 -8.46 22.77
C VAL A 206 -26.29 -7.71 23.96
N CYS A 207 -26.10 -8.34 25.13
CA CYS A 207 -25.47 -7.69 26.29
C CYS A 207 -24.01 -7.30 26.04
N VAL A 208 -23.23 -8.18 25.40
CA VAL A 208 -21.83 -7.88 25.02
C VAL A 208 -21.78 -6.81 23.93
N GLY A 209 -22.72 -6.84 22.96
CA GLY A 209 -22.80 -5.81 21.92
C GLY A 209 -23.13 -4.42 22.45
N LEU A 210 -24.04 -4.29 23.42
CA LEU A 210 -24.37 -3.01 24.06
C LEU A 210 -23.18 -2.46 24.88
N LEU A 211 -22.48 -3.33 25.60
CA LEU A 211 -21.26 -2.94 26.32
C LEU A 211 -20.17 -2.47 25.35
N LEU A 212 -19.92 -3.22 24.27
CA LEU A 212 -18.94 -2.83 23.26
C LEU A 212 -19.29 -1.50 22.60
N LEU A 213 -20.56 -1.28 22.24
CA LEU A 213 -21.01 -0.01 21.65
C LEU A 213 -20.80 1.16 22.62
N SER A 214 -21.08 0.98 23.90
CA SER A 214 -20.82 2.00 24.92
C SER A 214 -19.33 2.24 25.15
N LEU A 215 -18.49 1.21 25.07
CA LEU A 215 -17.05 1.33 25.19
C LEU A 215 -16.44 2.04 23.97
N PHE A 216 -16.92 1.75 22.76
CA PHE A 216 -16.53 2.48 21.55
C PHE A 216 -16.98 3.94 21.63
N SER A 217 -18.20 4.21 22.10
CA SER A 217 -18.68 5.58 22.37
C SER A 217 -17.77 6.32 23.36
N CYS A 218 -17.38 5.66 24.46
CA CYS A 218 -16.43 6.23 25.42
C CYS A 218 -15.05 6.45 24.81
N GLN A 219 -14.56 5.54 23.97
CA GLN A 219 -13.28 5.65 23.29
C GLN A 219 -13.25 6.82 22.29
N ASP A 220 -14.31 6.96 21.49
CA ASP A 220 -14.47 8.08 20.55
C ASP A 220 -14.61 9.40 21.31
N PHE A 221 -15.40 9.42 22.40
CA PHE A 221 -15.55 10.58 23.26
C PHE A 221 -14.21 11.02 23.86
N LEU A 222 -13.42 10.08 24.40
CA LEU A 222 -12.09 10.36 24.93
C LEU A 222 -11.11 10.79 23.84
N GLY A 223 -11.36 10.46 22.57
CA GLY A 223 -10.63 10.95 21.39
C GLY A 223 -10.95 12.41 21.04
N THR A 224 -12.06 12.95 21.52
CA THR A 224 -12.46 14.35 21.36
C THR A 224 -12.05 15.18 22.57
N SER A 225 -12.27 16.49 22.49
CA SER A 225 -12.10 17.35 23.66
C SER A 225 -13.23 17.19 24.66
N TYR A 226 -12.89 16.96 25.92
CA TYR A 226 -13.86 16.82 27.00
C TYR A 226 -13.47 17.65 28.23
N CYS A 227 -14.46 17.90 29.09
CA CYS A 227 -14.29 18.48 30.41
C CYS A 227 -14.86 17.53 31.48
N SER A 228 -14.61 17.83 32.74
CA SER A 228 -15.06 17.04 33.89
C SER A 228 -16.56 16.73 33.85
N SER A 229 -17.38 17.73 33.52
CA SER A 229 -18.84 17.58 33.48
C SER A 229 -19.32 16.65 32.36
N SER A 230 -18.71 16.73 31.17
CA SER A 230 -19.01 15.84 30.05
C SER A 230 -18.54 14.40 30.31
N LEU A 231 -17.35 14.22 30.88
CA LEU A 231 -16.83 12.91 31.23
C LEU A 231 -17.67 12.24 32.33
N ARG A 232 -18.10 13.00 33.33
CA ARG A 232 -19.02 12.53 34.39
C ARG A 232 -20.33 12.01 33.81
N LYS A 233 -20.89 12.69 32.79
CA LYS A 233 -22.12 12.26 32.11
C LYS A 233 -21.92 10.91 31.39
N GLU A 234 -20.78 10.73 30.73
CA GLU A 234 -20.50 9.47 30.01
C GLU A 234 -20.24 8.29 30.96
N ILE A 235 -19.62 8.55 32.12
CA ILE A 235 -19.48 7.55 33.20
C ILE A 235 -20.85 7.12 33.72
N CYS A 236 -21.76 8.07 33.96
CA CYS A 236 -23.12 7.77 34.38
C CYS A 236 -23.87 6.95 33.32
N ASN A 237 -23.72 7.28 32.03
CA ASN A 237 -24.31 6.50 30.93
C ASN A 237 -23.82 5.06 30.94
N LEU A 238 -22.50 4.85 31.08
CA LEU A 238 -21.90 3.53 31.13
C LEU A 238 -22.40 2.72 32.34
N GLN A 239 -22.52 3.34 33.52
CA GLN A 239 -22.98 2.68 34.75
C GLN A 239 -24.47 2.32 34.73
N ASN A 240 -25.28 3.05 33.96
CA ASN A 240 -26.73 2.83 33.86
C ASN A 240 -27.13 1.67 32.92
N LEU A 241 -26.16 1.02 32.25
CA LEU A 241 -26.43 -0.16 31.42
C LEU A 241 -26.80 -1.37 32.28
N CYS A 242 -27.95 -1.97 32.02
CA CYS A 242 -28.40 -3.19 32.69
C CYS A 242 -27.78 -4.43 32.02
N LEU A 243 -26.71 -4.97 32.62
CA LEU A 243 -25.95 -6.10 32.08
C LEU A 243 -26.06 -7.36 32.95
N THR A 244 -26.03 -8.53 32.31
CA THR A 244 -25.96 -9.84 33.00
C THR A 244 -24.50 -10.19 33.36
N PRO A 245 -24.24 -10.99 34.41
CA PRO A 245 -22.88 -11.44 34.75
C PRO A 245 -22.38 -12.37 33.62
N PRO A 246 -21.30 -12.06 32.86
CA PRO A 246 -20.00 -11.48 33.24
C PRO A 246 -19.71 -10.06 32.70
N ALA A 247 -20.59 -9.50 31.88
CA ALA A 247 -20.41 -8.17 31.27
C ALA A 247 -20.44 -7.03 32.31
N LEU A 248 -21.13 -7.26 33.43
CA LEU A 248 -21.16 -6.36 34.60
C LEU A 248 -19.76 -6.12 35.20
N GLY A 249 -18.90 -7.14 35.26
CA GLY A 249 -17.55 -7.00 35.83
C GLY A 249 -16.64 -6.09 35.00
N VAL A 250 -16.79 -6.14 33.67
CA VAL A 250 -16.09 -5.26 32.74
C VAL A 250 -16.60 -3.82 32.86
N GLN A 251 -17.92 -3.63 32.92
CA GLN A 251 -18.55 -2.33 33.13
C GLN A 251 -18.06 -1.65 34.42
N THR A 252 -18.03 -2.37 35.55
CA THR A 252 -17.54 -1.84 36.83
C THR A 252 -16.07 -1.46 36.78
N SER A 253 -15.24 -2.29 36.14
CA SER A 253 -13.81 -2.03 35.99
C SER A 253 -13.54 -0.80 35.12
N THR A 254 -14.20 -0.69 33.96
CA THR A 254 -14.08 0.47 33.08
C THR A 254 -14.57 1.75 33.77
N ALA A 255 -15.71 1.69 34.47
CA ALA A 255 -16.21 2.85 35.20
C ALA A 255 -15.23 3.31 36.29
N GLY A 256 -14.54 2.38 36.98
CA GLY A 256 -13.50 2.71 37.96
C GLY A 256 -12.29 3.44 37.34
N VAL A 257 -11.84 3.02 36.17
CA VAL A 257 -10.75 3.69 35.43
C VAL A 257 -11.18 5.09 35.00
N LEU A 258 -12.39 5.24 34.44
CA LEU A 258 -12.91 6.55 34.02
C LEU A 258 -13.15 7.49 35.21
N CYS A 259 -13.59 6.99 36.36
CA CYS A 259 -13.70 7.77 37.60
C CYS A 259 -12.33 8.27 38.08
N SER A 260 -11.28 7.48 37.89
CA SER A 260 -9.92 7.90 38.22
C SER A 260 -9.45 9.02 37.28
N LEU A 261 -9.69 8.88 35.97
CA LEU A 261 -9.43 9.93 34.98
C LEU A 261 -10.21 11.22 35.28
N LEU A 262 -11.48 11.10 35.68
CA LEU A 262 -12.31 12.23 36.07
C LEU A 262 -11.69 13.02 37.24
N GLY A 263 -11.14 12.34 38.24
CA GLY A 263 -10.42 12.99 39.34
C GLY A 263 -9.20 13.79 38.89
N TRP A 264 -8.48 13.32 37.86
CA TRP A 264 -7.38 14.07 37.24
C TRP A 264 -7.86 15.29 36.49
N VAL A 265 -8.92 15.15 35.68
CA VAL A 265 -9.51 16.27 34.91
C VAL A 265 -10.03 17.35 35.85
N ASP A 266 -10.77 16.95 36.91
CA ASP A 266 -11.27 17.86 37.96
C ASP A 266 -10.11 18.64 38.62
N ALA A 267 -9.00 17.97 38.96
CA ALA A 267 -7.84 18.60 39.58
C ALA A 267 -7.14 19.60 38.66
N VAL A 268 -6.99 19.27 37.38
CA VAL A 268 -6.37 20.17 36.39
C VAL A 268 -7.26 21.38 36.08
N GLU A 269 -8.58 21.19 35.95
CA GLU A 269 -9.52 22.30 35.77
C GLU A 269 -9.53 23.25 36.98
N CYS A 270 -9.41 22.72 38.20
CA CYS A 270 -9.26 23.54 39.40
C CYS A 270 -7.95 24.34 39.40
N LEU A 271 -6.83 23.73 39.02
CA LEU A 271 -5.54 24.42 38.91
C LEU A 271 -5.57 25.54 37.85
N LEU A 272 -6.24 25.33 36.72
CA LEU A 272 -6.40 26.36 35.69
C LEU A 272 -7.25 27.53 36.19
N ARG A 273 -8.31 27.26 36.96
CA ARG A 273 -9.11 28.30 37.63
C ARG A 273 -8.29 29.11 38.62
N ASP A 274 -7.44 28.47 39.42
CA ASP A 274 -6.61 29.16 40.42
C ASP A 274 -5.57 30.09 39.78
N VAL A 275 -5.15 29.81 38.55
CA VAL A 275 -4.24 30.67 37.75
C VAL A 275 -4.99 31.79 37.02
N GLY A 276 -6.32 31.87 37.17
CA GLY A 276 -7.16 32.91 36.58
C GLY A 276 -7.53 32.67 35.11
N LEU A 277 -7.33 31.46 34.60
CA LEU A 277 -7.85 31.04 33.31
C LEU A 277 -9.29 30.56 33.54
N ASP A 278 -10.28 31.35 33.15
CA ASP A 278 -11.68 30.95 33.25
C ASP A 278 -11.98 29.85 32.23
N VAL A 279 -12.03 28.63 32.73
CA VAL A 279 -12.29 27.38 32.01
C VAL A 279 -13.80 27.07 31.93
N SER A 280 -14.64 27.84 32.63
CA SER A 280 -16.05 27.50 32.86
C SER A 280 -16.99 27.85 31.71
N GLY A 281 -16.54 28.58 30.69
CA GLY A 281 -17.45 29.31 29.81
C GLY A 281 -17.04 29.29 28.34
N SER A 282 -16.96 28.14 27.70
CA SER A 282 -17.03 28.11 26.24
C SER A 282 -17.53 26.77 25.74
N GLU A 283 -18.77 26.75 25.24
CA GLU A 283 -19.28 25.71 24.34
C GLU A 283 -18.41 25.53 23.06
N LYS A 284 -17.31 26.27 22.91
CA LYS A 284 -16.39 26.20 21.76
C LYS A 284 -14.89 26.17 22.12
N GLY A 285 -14.52 25.90 23.38
CA GLY A 285 -13.11 25.90 23.82
C GLY A 285 -12.67 24.55 24.40
N SER A 286 -12.20 23.66 23.53
CA SER A 286 -11.73 22.30 23.82
C SER A 286 -10.49 22.26 24.73
N LEU A 287 -10.62 21.75 25.97
CA LEU A 287 -9.55 21.80 26.99
C LEU A 287 -8.58 20.62 27.04
N PHE A 288 -8.98 19.44 26.55
CA PHE A 288 -8.11 18.25 26.55
C PHE A 288 -8.17 17.61 25.18
N GLN A 289 -7.27 18.00 24.29
CA GLN A 289 -7.11 17.29 23.03
C GLN A 289 -6.13 16.12 23.27
N PRO A 290 -6.56 14.86 23.07
CA PRO A 290 -5.62 13.75 23.12
C PRO A 290 -4.63 13.91 21.96
N CYS A 291 -3.33 13.82 22.25
CA CYS A 291 -2.32 13.66 21.21
C CYS A 291 -2.51 12.26 20.60
N VAL A 292 -3.25 12.19 19.49
CA VAL A 292 -3.29 10.99 18.65
C VAL A 292 -1.94 10.87 17.96
N PHE A 293 -1.10 9.95 18.44
CA PHE A 293 0.11 9.49 17.74
C PHE A 293 -0.25 8.43 16.70
#